data_AF-A0A183U1A8-F1
#
_entry.id   AF-A0A183U1A8-F1
#
_cell.length_a   1.000
_cell.length_b   1.000
_cell.length_c   1.000
_cell.angle_alpha   90.00
_cell.angle_beta   90.00
_cell.angle_gamma   90.00
#
_symmetry.space_group_name_H-M   'P 1'
#
loop_
_entity.id
_entity.type
_entity.pdbx_description
1 polymer ?
#
loop_
_entity_poly.entity_id
_entity_poly.type
_entity_poly.pdbx_seq_one_letter_code
_entity_poly.pdbx_strand_id
1 'polypeptide(L)'
;MCSRILKALCRAKPIGSWLKYSTDAETFQLKQISEKFLSGRKVNYTEKLELLSPDVLPTYPVYRVLDFDGNVINEANDPKLSKDKCIKLYKDMTLLHTMDKILLNSQRQGLLAFYMTNYGEEALHVGCSAGLHDDDLIYAQYREVGVILQRGFTVFDFMNTAFGNCNDPAKGRQMPMHYGTPKYNFVYISSPLATQVPQSVGTAYAFKRANNGRIVCCFFGDGAASEGDTSSSFNFAGTLACPVMFVCRNNGYAISTPTAQQYRGDGVVARGPGFGLYTIRVDGNDLLAMYNATRTAREMVAQNKPVLLEAMSYRIGDHSTSDDSTIYRWV
;
A
#
# COMPACT_ATOMS: atom_id res chain seq x y z
N MET A 1 9.07 1.79 -42.69
CA MET A 1 7.68 1.29 -42.49
C MET A 1 7.04 0.81 -43.80
N CYS A 2 7.02 1.60 -44.89
CA CYS A 2 6.35 1.21 -46.15
C CYS A 2 6.93 -0.03 -46.87
N SER A 3 8.18 -0.41 -46.63
CA SER A 3 8.82 -1.56 -47.31
C SER A 3 8.23 -2.93 -46.91
N ARG A 4 7.74 -3.09 -45.68
CA ARG A 4 7.11 -4.34 -45.22
C ARG A 4 5.73 -4.53 -45.86
N ILE A 5 4.99 -3.45 -46.01
CA ILE A 5 3.66 -3.43 -46.63
C ILE A 5 3.77 -3.70 -48.13
N LEU A 6 4.72 -3.07 -48.83
CA LEU A 6 4.92 -3.28 -50.28
C LEU A 6 5.27 -4.75 -50.59
N LYS A 7 6.19 -5.36 -49.81
CA LYS A 7 6.55 -6.77 -49.98
C LYS A 7 5.38 -7.72 -49.68
N ALA A 8 4.53 -7.40 -48.70
CA ALA A 8 3.35 -8.19 -48.37
C ALA A 8 2.23 -8.06 -49.42
N LEU A 9 2.03 -6.87 -49.97
CA LEU A 9 1.00 -6.57 -50.98
C LEU A 9 1.38 -7.08 -52.38
N CYS A 10 2.67 -7.08 -52.74
CA CYS A 10 3.10 -7.47 -54.07
C CYS A 10 2.97 -8.97 -54.40
N ARG A 11 2.70 -9.87 -53.43
CA ARG A 11 2.52 -11.36 -53.54
C ARG A 11 3.02 -12.04 -54.84
N ALA A 12 4.18 -11.66 -55.36
CA ALA A 12 4.82 -12.33 -56.47
C ALA A 12 5.69 -13.42 -55.87
N LYS A 13 5.47 -14.68 -56.27
CA LYS A 13 6.35 -15.80 -55.90
C LYS A 13 7.80 -15.40 -56.20
N PRO A 14 8.71 -15.36 -55.20
CA PRO A 14 10.11 -15.16 -55.52
C PRO A 14 10.61 -16.41 -56.22
N ILE A 15 11.12 -16.21 -57.45
CA ILE A 15 12.01 -17.15 -58.12
C ILE A 15 13.26 -17.30 -57.25
N GLY A 16 13.59 -18.53 -56.87
CA GLY A 16 14.93 -18.99 -56.48
C GLY A 16 15.75 -18.15 -55.48
N SER A 17 15.65 -18.51 -54.19
CA SER A 17 16.78 -18.76 -53.25
C SER A 17 17.75 -17.65 -52.79
N TRP A 18 18.25 -17.82 -51.55
CA TRP A 18 19.55 -17.38 -51.00
C TRP A 18 19.75 -16.07 -50.21
N LEU A 19 18.73 -15.36 -49.73
CA LEU A 19 18.95 -14.25 -48.78
C LEU A 19 18.10 -14.41 -47.51
N LYS A 20 18.63 -15.14 -46.52
CA LYS A 20 18.27 -14.94 -45.11
C LYS A 20 18.79 -13.56 -44.72
N TYR A 21 17.92 -12.54 -44.74
CA TYR A 21 18.25 -11.25 -44.15
C TYR A 21 18.58 -11.45 -42.68
N SER A 22 19.72 -10.89 -42.28
CA SER A 22 20.44 -11.18 -41.03
C SER A 22 19.56 -11.11 -39.77
N THR A 23 19.70 -12.13 -38.92
CA THR A 23 19.20 -12.17 -37.53
C THR A 23 19.70 -10.98 -36.70
N ASP A 24 20.78 -10.32 -37.11
CA ASP A 24 21.41 -9.22 -36.40
C ASP A 24 20.61 -7.93 -36.50
N ALA A 25 19.88 -7.70 -37.60
CA ALA A 25 19.05 -6.50 -37.75
C ALA A 25 17.81 -6.54 -36.84
N GLU A 26 17.15 -7.70 -36.75
CA GLU A 26 16.01 -7.92 -35.85
C GLU A 26 16.45 -7.91 -34.39
N THR A 27 17.58 -8.55 -34.08
CA THR A 27 18.19 -8.53 -32.75
C THR A 27 18.58 -7.11 -32.34
N PHE A 28 19.15 -6.32 -33.25
CA PHE A 28 19.47 -4.91 -33.02
C PHE A 28 18.21 -4.08 -32.75
N GLN A 29 17.12 -4.32 -33.50
CA GLN A 29 15.86 -3.60 -33.31
C GLN A 29 15.22 -3.95 -31.96
N LEU A 30 15.20 -5.22 -31.55
CA LEU A 30 14.73 -5.63 -30.22
C LEU A 30 15.59 -5.04 -29.11
N LYS A 31 16.92 -4.99 -29.31
CA LYS A 31 17.84 -4.35 -28.37
C LYS A 31 17.52 -2.86 -28.22
N GLN A 32 17.30 -2.13 -29.31
CA GLN A 32 16.85 -0.74 -29.24
C GLN A 32 15.51 -0.59 -28.52
N ILE A 33 14.54 -1.49 -28.75
CA ILE A 33 13.24 -1.42 -28.07
C ILE A 33 13.40 -1.60 -26.57
N SER A 34 14.16 -2.63 -26.16
CA SER A 34 14.52 -2.90 -24.78
C SER A 34 15.16 -1.69 -24.11
N GLU A 35 16.26 -1.19 -24.67
CA GLU A 35 17.08 -0.13 -24.08
C GLU A 35 16.36 1.23 -24.07
N LYS A 36 15.71 1.61 -25.17
CA LYS A 36 15.13 2.95 -25.34
C LYS A 36 13.74 3.10 -24.75
N PHE A 37 12.89 2.08 -24.83
CA PHE A 37 11.47 2.21 -24.49
C PHE A 37 11.08 1.43 -23.23
N LEU A 38 11.83 0.38 -22.87
CA LEU A 38 11.43 -0.54 -21.81
C LEU A 38 12.45 -0.62 -20.68
N SER A 39 13.27 0.42 -20.52
CA SER A 39 14.26 0.53 -19.43
C SER A 39 15.19 -0.68 -19.34
N GLY A 40 15.60 -1.22 -20.49
CA GLY A 40 16.49 -2.38 -20.58
C GLY A 40 15.83 -3.75 -20.36
N ARG A 41 14.50 -3.82 -20.26
CA ARG A 41 13.77 -5.10 -20.13
C ARG A 41 13.87 -5.92 -21.42
N LYS A 42 14.35 -7.16 -21.29
CA LYS A 42 14.47 -8.11 -22.40
C LYS A 42 13.10 -8.34 -23.07
N VAL A 43 13.07 -8.22 -24.39
CA VAL A 43 11.89 -8.47 -25.22
C VAL A 43 12.22 -9.40 -26.37
N ASN A 44 11.22 -10.17 -26.79
CA ASN A 44 11.29 -11.07 -27.93
C ASN A 44 10.13 -10.75 -28.89
N TYR A 45 10.34 -10.97 -30.19
CA TYR A 45 9.23 -11.01 -31.13
C TYR A 45 8.36 -12.26 -30.90
N THR A 46 7.08 -12.15 -31.22
CA THR A 46 6.14 -13.28 -31.29
C THR A 46 5.37 -13.19 -32.61
N GLU A 47 5.13 -14.34 -33.23
CA GLU A 47 4.29 -14.47 -34.44
C GLU A 47 2.82 -14.78 -34.07
N LYS A 48 2.56 -15.07 -32.79
CA LYS A 48 1.23 -15.36 -32.29
C LYS A 48 0.48 -14.06 -31.99
N LEU A 49 -0.68 -13.89 -32.61
CA LEU A 49 -1.62 -12.82 -32.27
C LEU A 49 -2.46 -13.26 -31.06
N GLU A 50 -1.91 -13.04 -29.87
CA GLU A 50 -2.55 -13.38 -28.60
C GLU A 50 -2.73 -12.12 -27.74
N LEU A 51 -3.95 -11.87 -27.29
CA LEU A 51 -4.23 -10.88 -26.25
C LEU A 51 -4.15 -11.58 -24.90
N LEU A 52 -3.39 -11.00 -23.97
CA LEU A 52 -3.33 -11.51 -22.61
C LEU A 52 -4.63 -11.16 -21.89
N SER A 53 -5.40 -12.17 -21.48
CA SER A 53 -6.53 -11.97 -20.58
C SER A 53 -6.03 -11.86 -19.14
N PRO A 54 -6.52 -10.91 -18.34
CA PRO A 54 -6.29 -10.90 -16.90
C PRO A 54 -6.70 -12.22 -16.21
N ASP A 55 -7.69 -12.93 -16.75
CA ASP A 55 -8.23 -14.17 -16.16
C ASP A 55 -7.26 -15.35 -16.20
N VAL A 56 -6.26 -15.30 -17.09
CA VAL A 56 -5.24 -16.36 -17.23
C VAL A 56 -3.92 -15.98 -16.58
N LEU A 57 -3.81 -14.76 -16.04
CA LEU A 57 -2.60 -14.33 -15.34
C LEU A 57 -2.59 -14.91 -13.92
N PRO A 58 -1.44 -15.41 -13.43
CA PRO A 58 -1.34 -15.87 -12.06
C PRO A 58 -1.55 -14.70 -11.09
N THR A 59 -2.19 -14.99 -9.97
CA THR A 59 -2.38 -14.03 -8.89
C THR A 59 -1.18 -13.97 -7.95
N TYR A 60 -1.00 -12.83 -7.29
CA TYR A 60 0.02 -12.65 -6.26
C TYR A 60 -0.39 -13.39 -4.97
N PRO A 61 0.49 -14.25 -4.42
CA PRO A 61 0.19 -14.98 -3.20
C PRO A 61 0.16 -14.05 -1.99
N VAL A 62 -0.53 -14.48 -0.92
CA VAL A 62 -0.59 -13.77 0.35
C VAL A 62 0.50 -14.32 1.27
N TYR A 63 1.47 -13.48 1.65
CA TYR A 63 2.51 -13.83 2.62
C TYR A 63 1.94 -13.92 4.03
N ARG A 64 2.26 -15.02 4.73
CA ARG A 64 1.82 -15.30 6.11
C ARG A 64 2.93 -16.04 6.87
N VAL A 65 2.99 -15.83 8.19
CA VAL A 65 3.92 -16.44 9.14
C VAL A 65 3.20 -17.37 10.11
N LEU A 66 2.03 -16.96 10.61
CA LEU A 66 1.20 -17.67 11.57
C LEU A 66 0.02 -18.36 10.89
N ASP A 67 -0.38 -19.54 11.37
CA ASP A 67 -1.70 -20.08 11.06
C ASP A 67 -2.80 -19.45 11.93
N PHE A 68 -4.06 -19.90 11.76
CA PHE A 68 -5.19 -19.36 12.52
C PHE A 68 -5.17 -19.75 14.00
N ASP A 69 -4.42 -20.77 14.38
CA ASP A 69 -4.22 -21.19 15.77
C ASP A 69 -3.04 -20.44 16.43
N GLY A 70 -2.34 -19.60 15.65
CA GLY A 70 -1.20 -18.80 16.11
C GLY A 70 0.13 -19.56 16.10
N ASN A 71 0.22 -20.71 15.42
CA ASN A 71 1.47 -21.44 15.27
C ASN A 71 2.28 -20.89 14.09
N VAL A 72 3.60 -20.86 14.24
CA VAL A 72 4.51 -20.51 13.15
C VAL A 72 4.49 -21.63 12.09
N ILE A 73 4.16 -21.27 10.84
CA ILE A 73 4.08 -22.21 9.72
C ILE A 73 5.48 -22.61 9.23
N ASN A 74 6.40 -21.64 9.19
CA ASN A 74 7.78 -21.85 8.76
C ASN A 74 8.73 -21.10 9.69
N GLU A 75 9.51 -21.87 10.46
CA GLU A 75 10.49 -21.38 11.44
C GLU A 75 11.53 -20.42 10.84
N ALA A 76 11.86 -20.54 9.55
CA ALA A 76 12.78 -19.63 8.88
C ALA A 76 12.23 -18.20 8.76
N ASN A 77 10.91 -18.04 8.84
CA ASN A 77 10.21 -16.76 8.77
C ASN A 77 9.82 -16.22 10.15
N ASP A 78 10.12 -16.91 11.25
CA ASP A 78 9.84 -16.38 12.58
C ASP A 78 10.82 -15.24 12.91
N PRO A 79 10.34 -14.00 13.16
CA PRO A 79 11.21 -12.88 13.54
C PRO A 79 11.89 -13.04 14.91
N LYS A 80 11.54 -14.08 15.69
CA LYS A 80 12.07 -14.36 17.04
C LYS A 80 12.00 -13.13 17.94
N LEU A 81 10.85 -12.43 17.91
CA LEU A 81 10.62 -11.29 18.78
C LEU A 81 10.67 -11.72 20.25
N SER A 82 11.29 -10.89 21.09
CA SER A 82 11.29 -11.11 22.54
C SER A 82 9.85 -11.16 23.08
N LYS A 83 9.61 -11.97 24.11
CA LYS A 83 8.32 -12.05 24.80
C LYS A 83 7.76 -10.68 25.19
N ASP A 84 8.58 -9.79 25.73
CA ASP A 84 8.15 -8.45 26.15
C ASP A 84 7.65 -7.60 24.98
N LYS A 85 8.34 -7.68 23.83
CA LYS A 85 7.89 -7.02 22.59
C LYS A 85 6.56 -7.60 22.12
N CYS A 86 6.39 -8.93 22.10
CA CYS A 86 5.11 -9.55 21.74
C CYS A 86 3.97 -9.09 22.65
N ILE A 87 4.19 -9.08 23.97
CA ILE A 87 3.21 -8.59 24.96
C ILE A 87 2.88 -7.13 24.71
N LYS A 88 3.86 -6.28 24.42
CA LYS A 88 3.62 -4.87 24.11
C LYS A 88 2.75 -4.71 22.85
N LEU A 89 3.08 -5.40 21.76
CA LEU A 89 2.30 -5.30 20.51
C LEU A 89 0.86 -5.79 20.71
N TYR A 90 0.67 -6.87 21.47
CA TYR A 90 -0.66 -7.34 21.85
C TYR A 90 -1.44 -6.32 22.69
N LYS A 91 -0.77 -5.69 23.66
CA LYS A 91 -1.37 -4.60 24.46
C LYS A 91 -1.73 -3.39 23.61
N ASP A 92 -0.91 -3.02 22.64
CA ASP A 92 -1.19 -1.90 21.73
C ASP A 92 -2.46 -2.20 20.88
N MET A 93 -2.61 -3.42 20.35
CA MET A 93 -3.82 -3.84 19.61
C MET A 93 -5.08 -3.85 20.50
N THR A 94 -5.00 -4.44 21.69
CA THR A 94 -6.15 -4.53 22.61
C THR A 94 -6.54 -3.18 23.21
N LEU A 95 -5.57 -2.29 23.44
CA LEU A 95 -5.81 -0.91 23.85
C LEU A 95 -6.55 -0.14 22.75
N LEU A 96 -6.11 -0.26 21.49
CA LEU A 96 -6.81 0.34 20.34
C LEU A 96 -8.27 -0.14 20.28
N HIS A 97 -8.49 -1.45 20.34
CA HIS A 97 -9.82 -2.04 20.31
C HIS A 97 -10.71 -1.53 21.46
N THR A 98 -10.15 -1.45 22.67
CA THR A 98 -10.87 -0.95 23.85
C THR A 98 -11.22 0.53 23.71
N MET A 99 -10.28 1.34 23.22
CA MET A 99 -10.48 2.76 22.96
C MET A 99 -11.58 2.99 21.91
N ASP A 100 -11.56 2.20 20.83
CA ASP A 100 -12.58 2.26 19.78
C ASP A 100 -13.98 1.97 20.32
N LYS A 101 -14.13 0.97 21.19
CA LYS A 101 -15.41 0.65 21.82
C LYS A 101 -15.94 1.80 22.67
N ILE A 102 -15.07 2.44 23.44
CA ILE A 102 -15.44 3.57 24.32
C ILE A 102 -15.81 4.80 23.47
N LEU A 103 -14.99 5.16 22.50
CA LEU A 103 -15.21 6.36 21.68
C LEU A 103 -16.40 6.21 20.72
N LEU A 104 -16.63 5.01 20.18
CA LEU A 104 -17.85 4.71 19.43
C LEU A 104 -19.10 4.94 20.30
N ASN A 105 -19.14 4.38 21.50
CA ASN A 105 -20.26 4.60 22.42
C ASN A 105 -20.41 6.07 22.85
N SER A 106 -19.29 6.78 23.04
CA SER A 106 -19.30 8.21 23.34
C SER A 106 -19.92 9.02 22.20
N GLN A 107 -19.62 8.66 20.95
CA GLN A 107 -20.26 9.28 19.78
C GLN A 107 -21.78 8.98 19.75
N ARG A 108 -22.20 7.75 20.05
CA ARG A 108 -23.62 7.38 20.12
C ARG A 108 -24.40 8.13 21.20
N GLN A 109 -23.72 8.58 22.25
CA GLN A 109 -24.29 9.45 23.29
C GLN A 109 -24.27 10.95 22.94
N GLY A 110 -23.75 11.32 21.76
CA GLY A 110 -23.63 12.71 21.33
C GLY A 110 -22.47 13.49 21.98
N LEU A 111 -21.55 12.80 22.67
CA LEU A 111 -20.37 13.43 23.27
C LEU A 111 -19.28 13.76 22.25
N LEU A 112 -19.27 13.05 21.11
CA LEU A 112 -18.38 13.26 19.98
C LEU A 112 -19.21 13.53 18.72
N ALA A 113 -18.70 14.39 17.85
CA ALA A 113 -19.36 14.66 16.57
C ALA A 113 -19.25 13.48 15.59
N PHE A 114 -18.12 12.77 15.58
CA PHE A 114 -17.79 11.74 14.60
C PHE A 114 -16.75 10.76 15.15
N TYR A 115 -16.79 9.49 14.72
CA TYR A 115 -15.74 8.52 15.02
C TYR A 115 -15.64 7.42 13.95
N MET A 116 -14.47 6.79 13.85
CA MET A 116 -14.23 5.60 13.00
C MET A 116 -13.44 4.58 13.79
N THR A 117 -13.92 3.33 13.82
CA THR A 117 -13.23 2.24 14.49
C THR A 117 -12.19 1.58 13.60
N ASN A 118 -11.30 0.78 14.19
CA ASN A 118 -10.17 0.13 13.53
C ASN A 118 -10.29 -1.40 13.57
N TYR A 119 -11.50 -1.91 13.85
CA TYR A 119 -11.78 -3.33 14.05
C TYR A 119 -11.40 -4.17 12.83
N GLY A 120 -10.54 -5.16 13.07
CA GLY A 120 -10.02 -6.08 12.06
C GLY A 120 -8.68 -5.64 11.47
N GLU A 121 -8.26 -4.39 11.68
CA GLU A 121 -7.05 -3.82 11.07
C GLU A 121 -5.95 -3.53 12.11
N GLU A 122 -6.14 -3.95 13.37
CA GLU A 122 -5.21 -3.65 14.47
C GLU A 122 -3.81 -4.26 14.26
N ALA A 123 -3.76 -5.52 13.82
CA ALA A 123 -2.49 -6.22 13.54
C ALA A 123 -1.71 -5.58 12.39
N LEU A 124 -2.41 -5.13 11.35
CA LEU A 124 -1.85 -4.38 10.23
C LEU A 124 -1.16 -3.12 10.73
N HIS A 125 -1.85 -2.30 11.52
CA HIS A 125 -1.31 -1.05 12.04
C HIS A 125 -0.10 -1.26 12.94
N VAL A 126 -0.26 -2.12 13.95
CA VAL A 126 0.76 -2.33 14.99
C VAL A 126 1.96 -3.07 14.42
N GLY A 127 1.75 -4.08 13.57
CA GLY A 127 2.80 -4.84 12.91
C GLY A 127 3.62 -3.98 11.94
N CYS A 128 2.94 -3.15 11.14
CA CYS A 128 3.61 -2.19 10.24
C CYS A 128 4.46 -1.19 11.03
N SER A 129 3.86 -0.52 12.03
CA SER A 129 4.60 0.48 12.82
C SER A 129 5.81 -0.12 13.54
N ALA A 130 5.67 -1.32 14.10
CA ALA A 130 6.75 -2.01 14.79
C ALA A 130 7.91 -2.44 13.87
N GLY A 131 7.65 -2.61 12.57
CA GLY A 131 8.65 -2.94 11.55
C GLY A 131 9.38 -1.72 10.97
N LEU A 132 8.92 -0.50 11.28
CA LEU A 132 9.55 0.77 10.88
C LEU A 132 10.54 1.26 11.95
N HIS A 133 11.38 2.21 11.59
CA HIS A 133 12.15 2.99 12.56
C HIS A 133 11.32 4.18 13.07
N ASP A 134 11.61 4.64 14.29
CA ASP A 134 10.90 5.76 14.93
C ASP A 134 11.06 7.09 14.16
N ASP A 135 12.15 7.22 13.39
CA ASP A 135 12.43 8.39 12.56
C ASP A 135 11.85 8.29 11.14
N ASP A 136 11.28 7.16 10.73
CA ASP A 136 10.57 7.05 9.45
C ASP A 136 9.26 7.87 9.51
N LEU A 137 8.96 8.61 8.44
CA LEU A 137 7.82 9.53 8.39
C LEU A 137 6.55 8.84 7.90
N ILE A 138 5.43 9.05 8.58
CA ILE A 138 4.14 8.44 8.25
C ILE A 138 3.20 9.46 7.62
N TYR A 139 2.66 9.11 6.45
CA TYR A 139 1.44 9.68 5.89
C TYR A 139 0.32 8.65 6.05
N ALA A 140 -0.76 9.06 6.70
CA ALA A 140 -1.92 8.21 6.99
C ALA A 140 -3.16 8.68 6.22
N GLN A 141 -4.17 7.81 6.13
CA GLN A 141 -5.45 8.13 5.51
C GLN A 141 -6.47 8.59 6.55
N TYR A 142 -6.73 7.79 7.59
CA TYR A 142 -7.58 8.13 8.76
C TYR A 142 -7.82 6.95 9.71
N ARG A 143 -7.48 5.72 9.30
CA ARG A 143 -7.70 4.50 10.10
C ARG A 143 -6.40 4.00 10.74
N GLU A 144 -5.29 4.70 10.58
CA GLU A 144 -3.98 4.26 11.06
C GLU A 144 -3.74 4.61 12.54
N VAL A 145 -4.79 4.57 13.38
CA VAL A 145 -4.71 4.92 14.81
C VAL A 145 -3.74 4.00 15.55
N GLY A 146 -3.69 2.71 15.19
CA GLY A 146 -2.76 1.77 15.78
C GLY A 146 -1.29 2.09 15.50
N VAL A 147 -0.98 2.78 14.39
CA VAL A 147 0.39 3.16 14.04
C VAL A 147 0.89 4.23 15.00
N ILE A 148 0.12 5.31 15.17
CA ILE A 148 0.52 6.42 16.03
C ILE A 148 0.44 6.02 17.53
N LEU A 149 -0.50 5.15 17.91
CA LEU A 149 -0.57 4.56 19.26
C LEU A 149 0.70 3.76 19.58
N GLN A 150 1.13 2.88 18.68
CA GLN A 150 2.33 2.05 18.89
C GLN A 150 3.60 2.90 19.06
N ARG A 151 3.67 4.07 18.40
CA ARG A 151 4.76 5.07 18.53
C ARG A 151 4.71 5.91 19.81
N GLY A 152 3.69 5.72 20.66
CA GLY A 152 3.60 6.36 21.97
C GLY A 152 2.63 7.54 22.06
N PHE A 153 1.73 7.72 21.08
CA PHE A 153 0.61 8.64 21.24
C PHE A 153 -0.35 8.11 22.31
N THR A 154 -0.60 8.92 23.33
CA THR A 154 -1.31 8.45 24.52
C THR A 154 -2.82 8.49 24.30
N VAL A 155 -3.56 7.76 25.12
CA VAL A 155 -5.03 7.86 25.16
C VAL A 155 -5.48 9.30 25.39
N PHE A 156 -4.77 10.06 26.23
CA PHE A 156 -5.08 11.48 26.45
C PHE A 156 -4.90 12.31 25.18
N ASP A 157 -3.86 12.06 24.40
CA ASP A 157 -3.64 12.78 23.14
C ASP A 157 -4.78 12.50 22.13
N PHE A 158 -5.25 11.25 22.05
CA PHE A 158 -6.42 10.88 21.24
C PHE A 158 -7.69 11.59 21.72
N MET A 159 -7.95 11.56 23.04
CA MET A 159 -9.12 12.22 23.63
C MET A 159 -9.11 13.73 23.39
N ASN A 160 -7.95 14.37 23.57
CA ASN A 160 -7.83 15.81 23.35
C ASN A 160 -8.22 16.21 21.92
N THR A 161 -7.70 15.47 20.93
CA THR A 161 -8.00 15.72 19.52
C THR A 161 -9.44 15.34 19.17
N ALA A 162 -9.95 14.20 19.66
CA ALA A 162 -11.31 13.73 19.36
C ALA A 162 -12.39 14.66 19.91
N PHE A 163 -12.17 15.27 21.08
CA PHE A 163 -13.08 16.25 21.68
C PHE A 163 -12.81 17.70 21.23
N GLY A 164 -11.71 17.97 20.53
CA GLY A 164 -11.30 19.32 20.13
C GLY A 164 -11.14 20.26 21.33
N ASN A 165 -10.64 19.74 22.46
CA ASN A 165 -10.59 20.49 23.72
C ASN A 165 -9.40 21.47 23.77
N CYS A 166 -9.23 22.18 24.88
CA CYS A 166 -8.14 23.18 25.03
C CYS A 166 -6.72 22.60 24.96
N ASN A 167 -6.58 21.28 25.12
CA ASN A 167 -5.30 20.56 25.00
C ASN A 167 -5.10 19.95 23.60
N ASP A 168 -6.05 20.12 22.66
CA ASP A 168 -5.90 19.68 21.28
C ASP A 168 -4.79 20.49 20.58
N PRO A 169 -3.69 19.84 20.12
CA PRO A 169 -2.66 20.52 19.34
C PRO A 169 -3.18 21.16 18.05
N ALA A 170 -4.25 20.61 17.45
CA ALA A 170 -4.92 21.16 16.27
C ALA A 170 -5.91 22.30 16.61
N LYS A 171 -6.10 22.62 17.91
CA LYS A 171 -6.93 23.71 18.41
C LYS A 171 -8.41 23.61 17.98
N GLY A 172 -8.94 22.40 17.89
CA GLY A 172 -10.31 22.11 17.48
C GLY A 172 -10.62 22.44 16.02
N ARG A 173 -9.58 22.63 15.18
CA ARG A 173 -9.76 23.02 13.75
C ARG A 173 -10.00 21.83 12.83
N GLN A 174 -9.68 20.63 13.30
CA GLN A 174 -9.76 19.40 12.54
C GLN A 174 -10.97 18.58 13.00
N MET A 175 -11.51 17.77 12.09
CA MET A 175 -12.53 16.78 12.43
C MET A 175 -11.94 15.73 13.39
N PRO A 176 -12.73 15.12 14.29
CA PRO A 176 -12.28 13.93 15.02
C PRO A 176 -11.69 12.88 14.06
N MET A 177 -10.72 12.10 14.53
CA MET A 177 -9.89 11.16 13.75
C MET A 177 -8.78 11.78 12.87
N HIS A 178 -8.72 13.09 12.70
CA HIS A 178 -7.63 13.74 11.96
C HIS A 178 -6.40 14.00 12.82
N TYR A 179 -5.79 12.93 13.31
CA TYR A 179 -4.61 12.99 14.15
C TYR A 179 -3.36 13.42 13.37
N GLY A 180 -2.40 14.00 14.09
CA GLY A 180 -1.10 14.39 13.56
C GLY A 180 -0.18 14.90 14.66
N THR A 181 1.11 14.60 14.54
CA THR A 181 2.11 15.14 15.46
C THR A 181 3.53 15.02 14.88
N PRO A 182 4.31 16.11 14.87
CA PRO A 182 5.72 16.05 14.52
C PRO A 182 6.53 15.14 15.47
N LYS A 183 6.12 15.01 16.74
CA LYS A 183 6.85 14.26 17.78
C LYS A 183 7.08 12.79 17.42
N TYR A 184 6.11 12.18 16.75
CA TYR A 184 6.15 10.76 16.36
C TYR A 184 6.27 10.57 14.84
N ASN A 185 6.74 11.61 14.14
CA ASN A 185 6.87 11.64 12.68
C ASN A 185 5.56 11.20 11.98
N PHE A 186 4.43 11.76 12.40
CA PHE A 186 3.11 11.45 11.84
C PHE A 186 2.47 12.72 11.30
N VAL A 187 2.33 12.78 9.97
CA VAL A 187 1.76 13.95 9.29
C VAL A 187 0.28 14.07 9.61
N TYR A 188 -0.22 15.30 9.76
CA TYR A 188 -1.64 15.55 9.98
C TYR A 188 -2.48 14.97 8.85
N ILE A 189 -3.51 14.22 9.23
CA ILE A 189 -4.49 13.64 8.33
C ILE A 189 -5.37 14.73 7.72
N SER A 190 -5.80 14.51 6.48
CA SER A 190 -6.82 15.29 5.78
C SER A 190 -7.88 14.39 5.18
N SER A 191 -9.13 14.84 5.15
CA SER A 191 -10.25 14.05 4.62
C SER A 191 -10.16 13.69 3.12
N PRO A 192 -9.65 14.57 2.22
CA PRO A 192 -9.55 14.24 0.79
C PRO A 192 -8.68 13.01 0.55
N LEU A 193 -9.29 11.97 -0.03
CA LEU A 193 -8.64 10.69 -0.28
C LEU A 193 -7.45 10.83 -1.23
N ALA A 194 -6.44 9.98 -1.00
CA ALA A 194 -5.23 9.85 -1.80
C ALA A 194 -4.31 11.07 -1.93
N THR A 195 -4.74 12.27 -1.51
CA THR A 195 -3.92 13.49 -1.60
C THR A 195 -2.59 13.39 -0.84
N GLN A 196 -2.54 12.58 0.22
CA GLN A 196 -1.33 12.29 0.97
C GLN A 196 -0.31 11.45 0.18
N VAL A 197 -0.77 10.69 -0.82
CA VAL A 197 0.08 9.77 -1.59
C VAL A 197 1.13 10.54 -2.41
N PRO A 198 0.80 11.55 -3.23
CA PRO A 198 1.83 12.32 -3.96
C PRO A 198 2.67 13.19 -3.02
N GLN A 199 2.09 13.68 -1.93
CA GLN A 199 2.84 14.42 -0.90
C GLN A 199 3.93 13.54 -0.26
N SER A 200 3.61 12.26 0.01
CA SER A 200 4.56 11.29 0.54
C SER A 200 5.75 11.08 -0.41
N VAL A 201 5.51 11.05 -1.73
CA VAL A 201 6.55 10.90 -2.75
C VAL A 201 7.44 12.14 -2.81
N GLY A 202 6.86 13.34 -2.72
CA GLY A 202 7.62 14.59 -2.67
C GLY A 202 8.53 14.66 -1.45
N THR A 203 8.03 14.28 -0.28
CA THR A 203 8.83 14.24 0.95
C THR A 203 9.91 13.16 0.89
N ALA A 204 9.60 11.98 0.35
CA ALA A 204 10.59 10.93 0.15
C ALA A 204 11.70 11.38 -0.81
N TYR A 205 11.36 12.09 -1.89
CA TYR A 205 12.35 12.66 -2.80
C TYR A 205 13.26 13.67 -2.09
N ALA A 206 12.70 14.49 -1.19
CA ALA A 206 13.50 15.38 -0.36
C ALA A 206 14.46 14.62 0.57
N PHE A 207 14.01 13.51 1.19
CA PHE A 207 14.87 12.66 2.03
C PHE A 207 16.01 12.01 1.23
N LYS A 208 15.72 11.54 0.02
CA LYS A 208 16.75 11.05 -0.91
C LYS A 208 17.79 12.11 -1.21
N ARG A 209 17.35 13.33 -1.56
CA ARG A 209 18.27 14.45 -1.85
C ARG A 209 19.09 14.88 -0.64
N ALA A 210 18.53 14.76 0.55
CA ALA A 210 19.22 15.03 1.81
C ALA A 210 20.18 13.90 2.23
N ASN A 211 20.12 12.74 1.57
CA ASN A 211 20.94 11.54 1.85
C ASN A 211 20.92 11.14 3.35
N ASN A 212 19.74 11.18 3.96
CA ASN A 212 19.59 10.97 5.41
C ASN A 212 19.19 9.53 5.80
N GLY A 213 18.98 8.63 4.83
CA GLY A 213 18.61 7.23 5.08
C GLY A 213 17.21 7.01 5.68
N ARG A 214 16.40 8.07 5.81
CA ARG A 214 15.01 8.01 6.27
C ARG A 214 14.09 7.62 5.13
N ILE A 215 13.02 6.91 5.44
CA ILE A 215 11.97 6.59 4.46
C ILE A 215 10.66 7.29 4.79
N VAL A 216 9.75 7.29 3.82
CA VAL A 216 8.35 7.67 4.03
C VAL A 216 7.48 6.42 3.90
N CYS A 217 6.60 6.18 4.86
CA CYS A 217 5.54 5.18 4.79
C CYS A 217 4.20 5.87 4.55
N CYS A 218 3.51 5.51 3.48
CA CYS A 218 2.25 6.10 3.08
C CYS A 218 1.13 5.07 3.06
N PHE A 219 0.14 5.24 3.94
CA PHE A 219 -1.05 4.40 3.98
C PHE A 219 -2.17 4.93 3.10
N PHE A 220 -2.92 4.01 2.50
CA PHE A 220 -4.18 4.28 1.82
C PHE A 220 -5.03 2.99 1.74
N GLY A 221 -6.33 3.12 1.49
CA GLY A 221 -7.24 1.98 1.29
C GLY A 221 -7.36 1.55 -0.17
N ASP A 222 -7.91 0.36 -0.40
CA ASP A 222 -8.29 -0.16 -1.73
C ASP A 222 -9.21 0.81 -2.49
N GLY A 223 -10.10 1.50 -1.77
CA GLY A 223 -10.91 2.60 -2.26
C GLY A 223 -10.07 3.74 -2.87
N ALA A 224 -9.22 4.33 -2.04
CA ALA A 224 -8.36 5.46 -2.39
C ALA A 224 -7.32 5.10 -3.48
N ALA A 225 -7.02 3.81 -3.67
CA ALA A 225 -6.16 3.36 -4.74
C ALA A 225 -6.73 3.65 -6.15
N SER A 226 -8.03 3.91 -6.28
CA SER A 226 -8.67 4.28 -7.56
C SER A 226 -8.62 5.79 -7.85
N GLU A 227 -8.20 6.61 -6.89
CA GLU A 227 -7.97 8.04 -7.14
C GLU A 227 -6.76 8.27 -8.05
N GLY A 228 -6.84 9.31 -8.90
CA GLY A 228 -5.78 9.65 -9.86
C GLY A 228 -4.43 9.96 -9.22
N ASP A 229 -4.46 10.51 -8.00
CA ASP A 229 -3.28 10.82 -7.19
C ASP A 229 -2.46 9.56 -6.88
N THR A 230 -3.10 8.42 -6.63
CA THR A 230 -2.38 7.17 -6.29
C THR A 230 -1.56 6.66 -7.47
N SER A 231 -2.18 6.54 -8.65
CA SER A 231 -1.49 6.03 -9.85
C SER A 231 -0.35 6.96 -10.29
N SER A 232 -0.57 8.27 -10.21
CA SER A 232 0.46 9.27 -10.49
C SER A 232 1.64 9.13 -9.52
N SER A 233 1.36 8.89 -8.24
CA SER A 233 2.39 8.72 -7.21
C SER A 233 3.25 7.48 -7.43
N PHE A 234 2.65 6.35 -7.83
CA PHE A 234 3.43 5.15 -8.17
C PHE A 234 4.41 5.41 -9.31
N ASN A 235 3.96 6.12 -10.35
CA ASN A 235 4.83 6.49 -11.47
C ASN A 235 5.97 7.44 -11.01
N PHE A 236 5.67 8.47 -10.22
CA PHE A 236 6.69 9.38 -9.71
C PHE A 236 7.68 8.66 -8.81
N ALA A 237 7.21 7.79 -7.92
CA ALA A 237 8.09 7.02 -7.03
C ALA A 237 9.04 6.11 -7.81
N GLY A 238 8.54 5.40 -8.82
CA GLY A 238 9.36 4.53 -9.68
C GLY A 238 10.38 5.31 -10.52
N THR A 239 9.94 6.37 -11.20
CA THR A 239 10.81 7.17 -12.09
C THR A 239 11.87 7.97 -11.34
N LEU A 240 11.52 8.53 -10.17
CA LEU A 240 12.43 9.29 -9.34
C LEU A 240 13.20 8.42 -8.34
N ALA A 241 12.92 7.12 -8.29
CA ALA A 241 13.46 6.16 -7.33
C ALA A 241 13.39 6.73 -5.90
N CYS A 242 12.17 7.04 -5.45
CA CYS A 242 11.94 7.65 -4.13
C CYS A 242 11.99 6.59 -3.01
N PRO A 243 12.53 6.92 -1.83
CA PRO A 243 12.49 6.08 -0.64
C PRO A 243 11.11 6.14 0.03
N VAL A 244 10.09 5.65 -0.68
CA VAL A 244 8.71 5.55 -0.19
C VAL A 244 8.21 4.09 -0.18
N MET A 245 7.55 3.72 0.91
CA MET A 245 6.78 2.50 1.05
C MET A 245 5.29 2.84 1.01
N PHE A 246 4.57 2.27 0.06
CA PHE A 246 3.12 2.37 -0.07
C PHE A 246 2.48 1.18 0.65
N VAL A 247 1.59 1.44 1.60
CA VAL A 247 0.84 0.43 2.35
C VAL A 247 -0.63 0.54 2.02
N CYS A 248 -1.10 -0.33 1.13
CA CYS A 248 -2.50 -0.44 0.77
C CYS A 248 -3.21 -1.37 1.77
N ARG A 249 -4.18 -0.84 2.52
CA ARG A 249 -5.10 -1.61 3.35
C ARG A 249 -6.27 -2.07 2.50
N ASN A 250 -6.24 -3.31 2.05
CA ASN A 250 -7.33 -3.89 1.29
C ASN A 250 -8.25 -4.64 2.25
N ASN A 251 -9.32 -3.96 2.67
CA ASN A 251 -10.28 -4.48 3.64
C ASN A 251 -11.63 -4.90 3.01
N GLY A 252 -11.66 -4.93 1.66
CA GLY A 252 -12.79 -5.39 0.86
C GLY A 252 -13.86 -4.35 0.52
N TYR A 253 -13.84 -3.16 1.15
CA TYR A 253 -14.91 -2.17 1.01
C TYR A 253 -14.47 -0.71 1.14
N ALA A 254 -14.88 0.11 0.16
CA ALA A 254 -14.88 1.57 0.24
C ALA A 254 -16.30 2.08 0.57
N ILE A 255 -16.55 2.44 1.83
CA ILE A 255 -17.91 2.70 2.36
C ILE A 255 -18.80 1.46 2.09
N SER A 256 -19.70 1.54 1.11
CA SER A 256 -20.61 0.47 0.68
C SER A 256 -20.16 -0.25 -0.59
N THR A 257 -19.12 0.24 -1.27
CA THR A 257 -18.66 -0.29 -2.55
C THR A 257 -17.72 -1.48 -2.32
N PRO A 258 -18.09 -2.71 -2.70
CA PRO A 258 -17.20 -3.87 -2.63
C PRO A 258 -16.08 -3.78 -3.68
N THR A 259 -14.95 -4.45 -3.43
CA THR A 259 -13.79 -4.45 -4.35
C THR A 259 -14.11 -4.89 -5.78
N ALA A 260 -15.12 -5.76 -5.99
CA ALA A 260 -15.59 -6.17 -7.32
C ALA A 260 -16.16 -5.02 -8.17
N GLN A 261 -16.60 -3.93 -7.53
CA GLN A 261 -17.00 -2.67 -8.17
C GLN A 261 -15.88 -1.63 -8.15
N GLN A 262 -14.81 -1.87 -7.39
CA GLN A 262 -13.68 -0.95 -7.25
C GLN A 262 -12.61 -1.16 -8.32
N TYR A 263 -12.30 -2.42 -8.66
CA TYR A 263 -11.35 -2.79 -9.70
C TYR A 263 -11.62 -4.20 -10.23
N ARG A 264 -10.99 -4.55 -11.36
CA ARG A 264 -11.10 -5.88 -11.99
C ARG A 264 -9.77 -6.64 -12.12
N GLY A 265 -8.66 -6.01 -11.76
CA GLY A 265 -7.36 -6.68 -11.68
C GLY A 265 -7.19 -7.46 -10.38
N ASP A 266 -6.04 -8.12 -10.25
CA ASP A 266 -5.63 -8.83 -9.04
C ASP A 266 -5.19 -7.86 -7.93
N GLY A 267 -6.16 -7.15 -7.34
CA GLY A 267 -5.94 -6.22 -6.24
C GLY A 267 -5.14 -4.98 -6.63
N VAL A 268 -4.59 -4.32 -5.62
CA VAL A 268 -3.70 -3.18 -5.76
C VAL A 268 -2.26 -3.64 -5.99
N VAL A 269 -1.83 -4.77 -5.41
CA VAL A 269 -0.45 -5.28 -5.54
C VAL A 269 -0.03 -5.46 -7.01
N ALA A 270 -0.93 -5.96 -7.86
CA ALA A 270 -0.64 -6.22 -9.27
C ALA A 270 -0.35 -4.95 -10.08
N ARG A 271 -0.72 -3.77 -9.56
CA ARG A 271 -0.43 -2.48 -10.21
C ARG A 271 1.03 -2.10 -10.08
N GLY A 272 1.68 -2.44 -8.96
CA GLY A 272 3.02 -1.92 -8.65
C GLY A 272 4.10 -2.32 -9.66
N PRO A 273 4.22 -3.57 -10.13
CA PRO A 273 5.24 -3.95 -11.12
C PRO A 273 5.07 -3.23 -12.47
N GLY A 274 3.84 -2.86 -12.81
CA GLY A 274 3.52 -2.01 -13.97
C GLY A 274 4.17 -0.63 -13.88
N PHE A 275 4.31 -0.08 -12.67
CA PHE A 275 5.02 1.17 -12.39
C PHE A 275 6.50 0.97 -11.98
N GLY A 276 7.01 -0.27 -12.03
CA GLY A 276 8.38 -0.60 -11.64
C GLY A 276 8.62 -0.62 -10.13
N LEU A 277 7.56 -0.73 -9.32
CA LEU A 277 7.66 -0.87 -7.87
C LEU A 277 7.93 -2.33 -7.49
N TYR A 278 8.68 -2.54 -6.41
CA TYR A 278 8.75 -3.85 -5.76
C TYR A 278 7.46 -4.08 -5.00
N THR A 279 6.90 -5.29 -5.03
CA THR A 279 5.57 -5.52 -4.46
C THR A 279 5.44 -6.80 -3.66
N ILE A 280 4.62 -6.75 -2.62
CA ILE A 280 4.26 -7.91 -1.80
C ILE A 280 2.80 -7.80 -1.35
N ARG A 281 2.09 -8.93 -1.32
CA ARG A 281 0.78 -9.05 -0.68
C ARG A 281 0.94 -9.83 0.62
N VAL A 282 0.32 -9.36 1.69
CA VAL A 282 0.54 -9.84 3.06
C VAL A 282 -0.80 -10.09 3.75
N ASP A 283 -0.87 -11.11 4.59
CA ASP A 283 -1.98 -11.29 5.52
C ASP A 283 -1.93 -10.17 6.57
N GLY A 284 -2.84 -9.21 6.46
CA GLY A 284 -2.92 -8.04 7.35
C GLY A 284 -3.38 -8.37 8.76
N ASN A 285 -3.93 -9.57 8.99
CA ASN A 285 -4.35 -10.04 10.30
C ASN A 285 -3.24 -10.82 11.02
N ASP A 286 -2.17 -11.17 10.30
CA ASP A 286 -0.96 -11.76 10.86
C ASP A 286 0.06 -10.67 11.23
N LEU A 287 0.15 -10.40 12.53
CA LEU A 287 1.06 -9.40 13.10
C LEU A 287 2.53 -9.65 12.71
N LEU A 288 2.98 -10.91 12.68
CA LEU A 288 4.37 -11.25 12.39
C LEU A 288 4.66 -11.12 10.89
N ALA A 289 3.72 -11.49 10.04
CA ALA A 289 3.83 -11.29 8.60
C ALA A 289 3.94 -9.80 8.26
N MET A 290 3.08 -8.97 8.87
CA MET A 290 3.12 -7.51 8.71
C MET A 290 4.44 -6.91 9.20
N TYR A 291 4.94 -7.36 10.35
CA TYR A 291 6.25 -6.94 10.88
C TYR A 291 7.39 -7.28 9.91
N ASN A 292 7.46 -8.54 9.45
CA ASN A 292 8.51 -9.01 8.54
C ASN A 292 8.48 -8.28 7.20
N ALA A 293 7.30 -8.20 6.58
CA ALA A 293 7.13 -7.56 5.29
C ALA A 293 7.50 -6.07 5.35
N THR A 294 7.10 -5.39 6.42
CA THR A 294 7.41 -3.98 6.62
C THR A 294 8.90 -3.75 6.85
N ARG A 295 9.54 -4.55 7.73
CA ARG A 295 10.98 -4.44 7.99
C ARG A 295 11.80 -4.67 6.72
N THR A 296 11.47 -5.73 5.97
CA THR A 296 12.12 -6.06 4.69
C THR A 296 11.91 -4.95 3.65
N ALA A 297 10.69 -4.47 3.51
CA ALA A 297 10.36 -3.37 2.60
C ALA A 297 11.13 -2.10 2.99
N ARG A 298 11.22 -1.76 4.28
CA ARG A 298 11.95 -0.59 4.78
C ARG A 298 13.43 -0.63 4.41
N GLU A 299 14.08 -1.78 4.54
CA GLU A 299 15.48 -1.96 4.12
C GLU A 299 15.68 -1.74 2.61
N MET A 300 14.76 -2.21 1.77
CA MET A 300 14.79 -1.96 0.33
C MET A 300 14.55 -0.48 0.00
N VAL A 301 13.55 0.13 0.64
CA VAL A 301 13.15 1.51 0.41
C VAL A 301 14.25 2.48 0.81
N ALA A 302 15.00 2.20 1.89
CA ALA A 302 16.20 2.96 2.26
C ALA A 302 17.29 2.95 1.18
N GLN A 303 17.28 1.95 0.28
CA GLN A 303 18.14 1.90 -0.92
C GLN A 303 17.50 2.52 -2.16
N ASN A 304 16.52 3.41 -2.00
CA ASN A 304 15.79 4.09 -3.08
C ASN A 304 15.01 3.13 -4.00
N LYS A 305 14.55 1.99 -3.46
CA LYS A 305 13.71 1.02 -4.16
C LYS A 305 12.28 1.12 -3.61
N PRO A 306 11.38 1.87 -4.24
CA PRO A 306 10.03 2.05 -3.72
C PRO A 306 9.27 0.72 -3.70
N VAL A 307 8.49 0.51 -2.64
CA VAL A 307 7.75 -0.75 -2.39
C VAL A 307 6.25 -0.47 -2.30
N LEU A 308 5.44 -1.35 -2.86
CA LEU A 308 4.00 -1.43 -2.63
C LEU A 308 3.67 -2.72 -1.87
N LEU A 309 3.20 -2.56 -0.63
CA LEU A 309 2.69 -3.61 0.24
C LEU A 309 1.17 -3.55 0.22
N GLU A 310 0.50 -4.62 -0.23
CA GLU A 310 -0.95 -4.78 -0.09
C GLU A 310 -1.24 -5.71 1.09
N ALA A 311 -1.79 -5.15 2.17
CA ALA A 311 -2.19 -5.90 3.34
C ALA A 311 -3.67 -6.28 3.21
N MET A 312 -3.93 -7.57 3.13
CA MET A 312 -5.27 -8.15 3.04
C MET A 312 -5.87 -8.25 4.44
N SER A 313 -6.99 -7.60 4.67
CA SER A 313 -7.71 -7.64 5.94
C SER A 313 -9.21 -7.59 5.67
N TYR A 314 -10.02 -7.38 6.71
CA TYR A 314 -11.45 -7.21 6.59
C TYR A 314 -11.93 -6.11 7.54
N ARG A 315 -12.73 -5.18 7.02
CA ARG A 315 -13.31 -4.11 7.84
C ARG A 315 -14.48 -4.66 8.64
N ILE A 316 -14.24 -5.11 9.87
CA ILE A 316 -15.27 -5.76 10.71
C ILE A 316 -16.37 -4.77 11.09
N GLY A 317 -16.00 -3.56 11.53
CA GLY A 317 -16.95 -2.51 11.88
C GLY A 317 -17.53 -1.77 10.66
N ASP A 318 -18.49 -0.88 10.92
CA ASP A 318 -19.01 0.07 9.93
C ASP A 318 -17.89 0.96 9.36
N HIS A 319 -18.16 1.63 8.24
CA HIS A 319 -17.21 2.59 7.68
C HIS A 319 -16.89 3.71 8.67
N SER A 320 -17.91 4.26 9.31
CA SER A 320 -17.84 5.31 10.32
C SER A 320 -19.10 5.30 11.18
N THR A 321 -19.17 6.21 12.16
CA THR A 321 -20.42 6.45 12.90
C THR A 321 -21.59 6.92 12.06
N SER A 322 -21.36 7.34 10.82
CA SER A 322 -22.40 7.78 9.86
C SER A 322 -22.79 6.70 8.86
N ASP A 323 -22.34 5.45 9.07
CA ASP A 323 -22.61 4.31 8.19
C ASP A 323 -23.38 3.22 8.94
N ASP A 324 -24.16 2.45 8.19
CA ASP A 324 -24.80 1.20 8.63
C ASP A 324 -24.46 0.13 7.60
N SER A 325 -23.52 -0.75 7.96
CA SER A 325 -23.02 -1.74 7.02
C SER A 325 -23.97 -2.90 6.77
N THR A 326 -25.00 -3.09 7.61
CA THR A 326 -26.00 -4.16 7.43
C THR A 326 -26.84 -3.98 6.17
N ILE A 327 -26.88 -2.76 5.62
CA ILE A 327 -27.64 -2.42 4.42
C ILE A 327 -27.01 -3.00 3.14
N TYR A 328 -25.69 -3.24 3.12
CA TYR A 328 -24.96 -3.61 1.89
C TYR A 328 -24.00 -4.80 2.04
N ARG A 329 -23.83 -5.35 3.24
CA ARG A 329 -23.07 -6.59 3.44
C ARG A 329 -23.52 -7.34 4.69
N TRP A 330 -23.26 -8.64 4.69
CA TRP A 330 -23.44 -9.52 5.83
C TRP A 330 -22.07 -9.80 6.45
N VAL A 331 -21.99 -9.70 7.77
CA VAL A 331 -20.81 -10.07 8.57
C VAL A 331 -21.06 -11.45 9.16
#